data_AF-A0A251RNS6-F1
#
_entry.id   AF-A0A251RNS6-F1
#
_cell.length_a   1.000
_cell.length_b   1.000
_cell.length_c   1.000
_cell.angle_alpha   90.00
_cell.angle_beta   90.00
_cell.angle_gamma   90.00
#
_symmetry.space_group_name_H-M   'P 1'
#
loop_
_entity.id
_entity.type
_entity.pdbx_description
1 polymer ?
#
loop_
_entity_poly.entity_id
_entity_poly.type
_entity_poly.pdbx_seq_one_letter_code
_entity_poly.pdbx_strand_id
1 'polypeptide(L)'
;MNLRPFPDRKISIAFSLLALIGGAVVIFTIFTNDATNLICTGTPNTHQATTIIPIQLRAILHYATSRTVPQQSLAEISISFNVLKSISPCNFLVFGLGHDSLMWASFNPGGLTLFLEEDPKWVQTVLKDAPDLKAAHVKYRTQLQEADELMKSYRREPECAPAKSYVKGNERCKLALTGLPDVVYDKEWDMIMIDAPKGYYAEAPGRMGAIYSAAVMARNRKKSGVTHVFLHDVDRKVEKAYAEEFLCRKYLKDGTGRLWHFEIPPAGNVTGDRFC
;
A
#
# COMPACT_ATOMS: atom_id res chain seq x y z
N MET A 1 12.26 84.52 -31.27
CA MET A 1 12.86 83.39 -30.54
C MET A 1 12.71 83.69 -29.05
N ASN A 2 11.74 83.07 -28.37
CA ASN A 2 11.60 83.14 -26.91
C ASN A 2 11.74 81.72 -26.37
N LEU A 3 12.82 81.48 -25.63
CA LEU A 3 13.08 80.25 -24.91
C LEU A 3 12.02 80.07 -23.83
N ARG A 4 11.28 78.96 -23.88
CA ARG A 4 10.34 78.57 -22.83
C ARG A 4 11.12 78.27 -21.54
N PRO A 5 10.66 78.70 -20.36
CA PRO A 5 11.32 78.39 -19.11
C PRO A 5 11.25 76.88 -18.87
N PHE A 6 12.39 76.27 -18.55
CA PHE A 6 12.44 74.90 -18.06
C PHE A 6 11.70 74.81 -16.72
N PRO A 7 10.83 73.80 -16.52
CA PRO A 7 10.12 73.62 -15.26
C PRO A 7 11.11 73.31 -14.14
N ASP A 8 10.85 73.94 -12.99
CA ASP A 8 11.67 73.88 -11.79
C ASP A 8 12.01 72.41 -11.41
N ARG A 9 13.29 72.13 -11.17
CA ARG A 9 13.83 70.76 -11.04
C ARG A 9 13.17 69.98 -9.90
N LYS A 10 12.66 70.69 -8.88
CA LYS A 10 11.89 70.12 -7.76
C LYS A 10 10.48 69.68 -8.17
N ILE A 11 9.84 70.41 -9.08
CA ILE A 11 8.51 70.10 -9.61
C ILE A 11 8.59 68.86 -10.51
N SER A 12 9.62 68.76 -11.35
CA SER A 12 9.84 67.60 -12.24
C SER A 12 10.11 66.29 -11.47
N ILE A 13 10.82 66.36 -10.34
CA ILE A 13 11.07 65.21 -9.47
C ILE A 13 9.78 64.79 -8.72
N ALA A 14 8.99 65.75 -8.25
CA ALA A 14 7.71 65.45 -7.58
C ALA A 14 6.70 64.78 -8.54
N PHE A 15 6.61 65.25 -9.78
CA PHE A 15 5.76 64.61 -10.80
C PHE A 15 6.24 63.19 -11.17
N SER A 16 7.56 62.97 -11.25
CA SER A 16 8.13 61.65 -11.52
C SER A 16 7.86 60.64 -10.39
N LEU A 17 7.93 61.07 -9.13
CA LEU A 17 7.61 60.23 -7.96
C LEU A 17 6.12 59.90 -7.87
N LEU A 18 5.24 60.87 -8.12
CA LEU A 18 3.78 60.63 -8.17
C LEU A 18 3.37 59.69 -9.32
N ALA A 19 4.03 59.79 -10.48
CA ALA A 19 3.81 58.89 -11.60
C ALA A 19 4.28 57.44 -11.31
N LEU A 20 5.39 57.28 -10.59
CA LEU A 20 5.90 55.97 -10.16
C LEU A 20 4.99 55.30 -9.13
N ILE A 21 4.49 56.06 -8.16
CA ILE A 21 3.54 55.55 -7.14
C ILE A 21 2.19 55.23 -7.78
N GLY A 22 1.68 56.09 -8.67
CA GLY A 22 0.44 55.83 -9.42
C GLY A 22 0.57 54.62 -10.35
N GLY A 23 1.69 54.47 -11.05
CA GLY A 23 1.97 53.32 -11.92
C GLY A 23 2.06 52.00 -11.15
N ALA A 24 2.69 52.01 -9.97
CA ALA A 24 2.78 50.83 -9.11
C ALA A 24 1.40 50.40 -8.55
N VAL A 25 0.53 51.35 -8.20
CA VAL A 25 -0.84 51.07 -7.72
C VAL A 25 -1.71 50.53 -8.86
N VAL A 26 -1.61 51.08 -10.07
CA VAL A 26 -2.35 50.59 -11.25
C VAL A 26 -1.90 49.18 -11.65
N ILE A 27 -0.59 48.91 -11.64
CA ILE A 27 -0.03 47.57 -11.88
C ILE A 27 -0.52 46.59 -10.80
N PHE A 28 -0.50 46.97 -9.52
CA PHE A 28 -1.01 46.11 -8.45
C PHE A 28 -2.49 45.80 -8.65
N THR A 29 -3.34 46.78 -9.01
CA THR A 29 -4.77 46.52 -9.29
C THR A 29 -5.04 45.70 -10.55
N ILE A 30 -4.17 45.76 -11.57
CA ILE A 30 -4.34 44.97 -12.80
C ILE A 30 -3.87 43.52 -12.58
N PHE A 31 -2.77 43.30 -11.85
CA PHE A 31 -2.24 41.96 -11.58
C PHE A 31 -2.93 41.23 -10.41
N THR A 32 -3.66 41.91 -9.53
CA THR A 32 -4.48 41.24 -8.49
C THR A 32 -5.89 40.89 -8.96
N ASN A 33 -6.31 41.31 -10.15
CA ASN A 33 -7.67 41.07 -10.65
C ASN A 33 -7.83 39.80 -11.49
N ASP A 34 -6.75 39.04 -11.71
CA ASP A 34 -6.78 37.78 -12.50
C ASP A 34 -6.88 36.51 -11.62
N ALA A 35 -7.06 36.66 -10.31
CA ALA A 35 -7.12 35.53 -9.37
C ALA A 35 -8.52 35.23 -8.80
N THR A 36 -9.59 35.81 -9.34
CA THR A 36 -10.96 35.55 -8.85
C THR A 36 -11.98 35.58 -9.97
N ASN A 37 -11.99 34.57 -10.85
CA ASN A 37 -13.16 34.21 -11.66
C ASN A 37 -13.16 32.72 -12.05
N LEU A 38 -12.98 31.85 -11.05
CA LEU A 38 -13.52 30.49 -11.09
C LEU A 38 -14.70 30.42 -10.12
N ILE A 39 -15.72 31.23 -10.39
CA ILE A 39 -17.04 31.07 -9.77
C ILE A 39 -17.75 30.01 -10.61
N CYS A 40 -17.69 28.76 -10.17
CA CYS A 40 -18.63 27.75 -10.62
C CYS A 40 -20.03 28.17 -10.17
N THR A 41 -20.84 28.67 -11.09
CA THR A 41 -22.29 28.84 -10.89
C THR A 41 -22.97 27.47 -10.94
N GLY A 42 -22.70 26.64 -9.93
CA GLY A 42 -23.53 25.50 -9.61
C GLY A 42 -24.68 25.97 -8.71
N THR A 43 -25.91 25.77 -9.13
CA THR A 43 -27.09 25.92 -8.27
C THR A 43 -26.90 25.12 -6.98
N PRO A 44 -27.24 25.66 -5.79
CA PRO A 44 -27.19 24.88 -4.56
C PRO A 44 -28.35 23.89 -4.57
N ASN A 45 -28.14 22.73 -5.20
CA ASN A 45 -28.93 21.57 -4.86
C ASN A 45 -28.59 21.23 -3.41
N THR A 46 -29.53 21.48 -2.50
CA THR A 46 -29.57 20.94 -1.15
C THR A 46 -29.76 19.43 -1.22
N HIS A 47 -28.73 18.73 -1.68
CA HIS A 47 -28.42 17.39 -1.23
C HIS A 47 -27.28 17.58 -0.23
N GLN A 48 -27.48 17.14 1.01
CA GLN A 48 -26.36 16.83 1.91
C GLN A 48 -25.55 15.70 1.27
N ALA A 49 -24.77 16.03 0.25
CA ALA A 49 -23.66 15.21 -0.16
C ALA A 49 -22.63 15.38 0.96
N THR A 50 -22.54 14.40 1.85
CA THR A 50 -21.26 14.13 2.51
C THR A 50 -20.23 14.07 1.40
N THR A 51 -19.44 15.12 1.23
CA THR A 51 -18.37 15.16 0.23
C THR A 51 -17.34 14.14 0.70
N ILE A 52 -17.47 12.90 0.22
CA ILE A 52 -16.51 11.84 0.47
C ILE A 52 -15.21 12.31 -0.19
N ILE A 53 -14.27 12.80 0.62
CA ILE A 53 -12.94 13.20 0.13
C ILE A 53 -12.31 11.93 -0.46
N PRO A 54 -11.88 11.95 -1.73
CA PRO A 54 -11.18 10.82 -2.33
C PRO A 54 -10.04 10.34 -1.44
N ILE A 55 -9.90 9.02 -1.29
CA ILE A 55 -8.92 8.41 -0.39
C ILE A 55 -7.48 8.88 -0.69
N GLN A 56 -7.16 9.23 -1.94
CA GLN A 56 -5.86 9.77 -2.31
C GLN A 56 -5.61 11.16 -1.72
N LEU A 57 -6.60 12.06 -1.73
CA LEU A 57 -6.47 13.37 -1.11
C LEU A 57 -6.33 13.25 0.41
N ARG A 58 -7.06 12.31 1.02
CA ARG A 58 -6.89 11.98 2.44
C ARG A 58 -5.48 11.45 2.74
N ALA A 59 -4.96 10.54 1.91
CA ALA A 59 -3.62 9.99 2.06
C ALA A 59 -2.56 11.09 1.93
N ILE A 60 -2.64 11.95 0.91
CA ILE A 60 -1.72 13.09 0.73
C ILE A 60 -1.74 13.98 1.97
N LEU A 61 -2.91 14.40 2.43
CA LEU A 61 -3.03 15.25 3.61
C LEU A 61 -2.45 14.56 4.86
N HIS A 62 -2.77 13.27 5.07
CA HIS A 62 -2.28 12.50 6.20
C HIS A 62 -0.75 12.41 6.20
N TYR A 63 -0.12 11.97 5.11
CA TYR A 63 1.33 11.78 5.08
C TYR A 63 2.13 13.08 4.97
N ALA A 64 1.54 14.15 4.42
CA ALA A 64 2.18 15.47 4.40
C ALA A 64 2.20 16.16 5.77
N THR A 65 1.29 15.78 6.68
CA THR A 65 1.13 16.44 8.00
C THR A 65 1.46 15.54 9.19
N SER A 66 1.51 14.22 9.00
CA SER A 66 1.88 13.25 10.02
C SER A 66 3.37 13.30 10.33
N ARG A 67 3.71 13.11 11.61
CA ARG A 67 5.10 12.85 12.05
C ARG A 67 5.49 11.38 11.96
N THR A 68 4.51 10.51 11.76
CA THR A 68 4.72 9.07 11.62
C THR A 68 4.70 8.70 10.15
N VAL A 69 5.77 8.06 9.69
CA VAL A 69 5.95 7.60 8.31
C VAL A 69 5.82 6.08 8.22
N PRO A 70 5.48 5.53 7.04
CA PRO A 70 5.56 4.10 6.76
C PRO A 70 6.91 3.46 7.17
N GLN A 71 6.87 2.18 7.57
CA GLN A 71 8.09 1.43 7.92
C GLN A 71 8.97 1.15 6.70
N GLN A 72 8.36 0.94 5.53
CA GLN A 72 9.07 0.71 4.28
C GLN A 72 9.66 2.03 3.76
N SER A 73 10.88 1.96 3.24
CA SER A 73 11.56 3.06 2.58
C SER A 73 10.89 3.42 1.25
N LEU A 74 11.20 4.61 0.72
CA LEU A 74 10.73 5.03 -0.61
C LEU A 74 11.10 4.01 -1.70
N ALA A 75 12.31 3.43 -1.64
CA ALA A 75 12.75 2.43 -2.61
C ALA A 75 11.92 1.14 -2.51
N GLU A 76 11.67 0.64 -1.30
CA GLU A 76 10.84 -0.54 -1.07
C GLU A 76 9.39 -0.31 -1.54
N ILE A 77 8.80 0.83 -1.16
CA ILE A 77 7.44 1.19 -1.57
C ILE A 77 7.32 1.31 -3.09
N SER A 78 8.35 1.86 -3.76
CA SER A 78 8.34 2.10 -5.20
C SER A 78 8.18 0.81 -6.03
N ILE A 79 8.76 -0.32 -5.58
CA ILE A 79 8.60 -1.60 -6.29
C ILE A 79 7.12 -2.01 -6.29
N SER A 80 6.49 -2.02 -5.11
CA SER A 80 5.08 -2.38 -4.94
C SER A 80 4.14 -1.41 -5.66
N PHE A 81 4.43 -0.11 -5.56
CA PHE A 81 3.67 0.96 -6.23
C PHE A 81 3.70 0.83 -7.76
N ASN A 82 4.87 0.53 -8.35
CA ASN A 82 5.00 0.38 -9.80
C ASN A 82 4.15 -0.79 -10.34
N VAL A 83 4.04 -1.87 -9.56
CA VAL A 83 3.13 -2.98 -9.87
C VAL A 83 1.68 -2.55 -9.71
N LEU A 84 1.28 -1.94 -8.59
CA LEU A 84 -0.09 -1.44 -8.40
C LEU A 84 -0.51 -0.49 -9.52
N LYS A 85 0.37 0.40 -9.97
CA LYS A 85 0.11 1.31 -11.09
C LYS A 85 -0.22 0.58 -12.41
N SER A 86 0.35 -0.61 -12.64
CA SER A 86 0.12 -1.37 -13.88
C SER A 86 -1.10 -2.29 -13.81
N ILE A 87 -1.50 -2.75 -12.62
CA ILE A 87 -2.59 -3.72 -12.46
C ILE A 87 -3.86 -3.16 -11.78
N SER A 88 -3.80 -1.95 -11.21
CA SER A 88 -4.96 -1.33 -10.53
C SER A 88 -6.08 -0.99 -11.52
N PRO A 89 -7.37 -1.18 -11.15
CA PRO A 89 -7.83 -1.74 -9.88
C PRO A 89 -7.65 -3.26 -9.80
N CYS A 90 -7.21 -3.74 -8.64
CA CYS A 90 -6.98 -5.17 -8.42
C CYS A 90 -7.46 -5.67 -7.05
N ASN A 91 -7.47 -6.99 -6.86
CA ASN A 91 -7.61 -7.59 -5.54
C ASN A 91 -6.23 -7.62 -4.86
N PHE A 92 -6.04 -6.77 -3.85
CA PHE A 92 -4.81 -6.62 -3.08
C PHE A 92 -5.02 -7.10 -1.62
N LEU A 93 -4.35 -8.17 -1.23
CA LEU A 93 -4.31 -8.66 0.14
C LEU A 93 -3.06 -8.16 0.85
N VAL A 94 -3.20 -7.66 2.07
CA VAL A 94 -2.08 -7.23 2.91
C VAL A 94 -2.15 -7.98 4.23
N PHE A 95 -1.15 -8.82 4.50
CA PHE A 95 -0.89 -9.27 5.86
C PHE A 95 -0.16 -8.12 6.57
N GLY A 96 -0.85 -7.47 7.49
CA GLY A 96 -0.41 -6.29 8.22
C GLY A 96 -1.41 -5.15 8.12
N LEU A 97 -1.63 -4.45 9.23
CA LEU A 97 -2.36 -3.19 9.29
C LEU A 97 -1.48 -2.17 10.03
N GLY A 98 -1.39 -0.94 9.53
CA GLY A 98 -0.50 0.03 10.13
C GLY A 98 -0.50 1.39 9.44
N HIS A 99 0.56 2.14 9.69
CA HIS A 99 0.70 3.52 9.22
C HIS A 99 0.77 3.64 7.70
N ASP A 100 1.09 2.58 6.98
CA ASP A 100 1.14 2.52 5.52
C ASP A 100 -0.20 2.09 4.87
N SER A 101 -1.19 1.68 5.66
CA SER A 101 -2.42 1.09 5.13
C SER A 101 -3.27 2.08 4.35
N LEU A 102 -3.31 3.35 4.79
CA LEU A 102 -4.00 4.40 4.04
C LEU A 102 -3.33 4.64 2.68
N MET A 103 -2.00 4.63 2.62
CA MET A 103 -1.24 4.71 1.38
C MET A 103 -1.58 3.53 0.46
N TRP A 104 -1.49 2.29 0.95
CA TRP A 104 -1.78 1.09 0.15
C TRP A 104 -3.21 1.08 -0.40
N ALA A 105 -4.19 1.47 0.41
CA ALA A 105 -5.57 1.59 -0.06
C ALA A 105 -5.71 2.71 -1.12
N SER A 106 -4.99 3.81 -0.97
CA SER A 106 -5.03 4.95 -1.91
C SER A 106 -4.40 4.65 -3.27
N PHE A 107 -3.43 3.73 -3.33
CA PHE A 107 -2.78 3.29 -4.57
C PHE A 107 -3.63 2.35 -5.43
N ASN A 108 -4.75 1.85 -4.91
CA ASN A 108 -5.63 0.89 -5.59
C ASN A 108 -7.08 1.42 -5.71
N PRO A 109 -7.30 2.62 -6.30
CA PRO A 109 -8.64 3.20 -6.36
C PRO A 109 -9.60 2.33 -7.17
N GLY A 110 -10.78 2.05 -6.61
CA GLY A 110 -11.78 1.17 -7.21
C GLY A 110 -11.48 -0.33 -7.06
N GLY A 111 -10.29 -0.70 -6.57
CA GLY A 111 -9.93 -2.08 -6.24
C GLY A 111 -10.31 -2.48 -4.81
N LEU A 112 -10.13 -3.76 -4.50
CA LEU A 112 -10.25 -4.27 -3.14
C LEU A 112 -8.87 -4.34 -2.51
N THR A 113 -8.60 -3.51 -1.50
CA THR A 113 -7.46 -3.69 -0.59
C THR A 113 -7.97 -4.18 0.75
N LEU A 114 -7.55 -5.38 1.18
CA LEU A 114 -7.94 -6.01 2.45
C LEU A 114 -6.72 -6.22 3.34
N PHE A 115 -6.77 -5.72 4.57
CA PHE A 115 -5.70 -5.83 5.56
C PHE A 115 -6.03 -6.91 6.60
N LEU A 116 -5.05 -7.73 6.98
CA LEU A 116 -5.17 -8.76 8.00
C LEU A 116 -4.22 -8.46 9.17
N GLU A 117 -4.72 -8.42 10.39
CA GLU A 117 -3.94 -7.99 11.57
C GLU A 117 -4.15 -8.90 12.78
N GLU A 118 -3.08 -9.23 13.51
CA GLU A 118 -3.15 -10.08 14.69
C GLU A 118 -3.68 -9.39 15.95
N ASP A 119 -3.52 -8.07 16.11
CA ASP A 119 -3.92 -7.36 17.31
C ASP A 119 -5.30 -6.70 17.13
N PRO A 120 -6.36 -7.20 17.81
CA PRO A 120 -7.70 -6.64 17.66
C PRO A 120 -7.82 -5.21 18.18
N LYS A 121 -6.99 -4.80 19.16
CA LYS A 121 -6.97 -3.41 19.65
C LYS A 121 -6.32 -2.49 18.62
N TRP A 122 -5.30 -2.98 17.92
CA TRP A 122 -4.67 -2.23 16.83
C TRP A 122 -5.64 -2.03 15.67
N VAL A 123 -6.41 -3.08 15.30
CA VAL A 123 -7.49 -2.96 14.30
C VAL A 123 -8.47 -1.84 14.66
N GLN A 124 -8.98 -1.84 15.90
CA GLN A 124 -9.91 -0.80 16.37
C GLN A 124 -9.28 0.59 16.33
N THR A 125 -8.00 0.71 16.70
CA THR A 125 -7.26 1.97 16.71
C THR A 125 -7.14 2.54 15.30
N VAL A 126 -6.67 1.76 14.34
CA VAL A 126 -6.48 2.22 12.96
C VAL A 126 -7.81 2.52 12.27
N LEU A 127 -8.83 1.69 12.46
CA LEU A 127 -10.16 1.90 11.84
C LEU A 127 -10.92 3.10 12.42
N LYS A 128 -10.61 3.53 13.65
CA LYS A 128 -11.14 4.77 14.20
C LYS A 128 -10.68 6.00 13.40
N ASP A 129 -9.42 6.02 12.98
CA ASP A 129 -8.82 7.14 12.26
C ASP A 129 -9.04 7.04 10.74
N ALA A 130 -9.14 5.81 10.22
CA ALA A 130 -9.34 5.50 8.81
C ALA A 130 -10.48 4.48 8.62
N PRO A 131 -11.75 4.89 8.81
CA PRO A 131 -12.91 3.99 8.78
C PRO A 131 -13.19 3.37 7.41
N ASP A 132 -12.62 3.92 6.35
CA ASP A 132 -12.79 3.41 4.98
C ASP A 132 -11.89 2.19 4.68
N LEU A 133 -10.91 1.90 5.56
CA LEU A 133 -10.04 0.74 5.39
C LEU A 133 -10.82 -0.55 5.65
N LYS A 134 -10.61 -1.54 4.78
CA LYS A 134 -11.15 -2.89 4.96
C LYS A 134 -10.11 -3.70 5.69
N ALA A 135 -10.32 -3.96 6.98
CA ALA A 135 -9.41 -4.74 7.79
C ALA A 135 -10.16 -5.86 8.54
N ALA A 136 -9.47 -6.98 8.76
CA ALA A 136 -9.97 -8.08 9.56
C ALA A 136 -8.92 -8.51 10.58
N HIS A 137 -9.37 -8.75 11.82
CA HIS A 137 -8.55 -9.39 12.83
C HIS A 137 -8.40 -10.88 12.50
N VAL A 138 -7.17 -11.39 12.57
CA VAL A 138 -6.84 -12.78 12.30
C VAL A 138 -6.05 -13.39 13.45
N LYS A 139 -6.31 -14.65 13.77
CA LYS A 139 -5.51 -15.40 14.75
C LYS A 139 -4.52 -16.29 14.03
N TYR A 140 -3.24 -16.04 14.24
CA TYR A 140 -2.18 -16.92 13.76
C TYR A 140 -1.98 -18.08 14.73
N ARG A 141 -1.73 -19.26 14.18
CA ARG A 141 -1.62 -20.51 14.96
C ARG A 141 -0.20 -21.05 15.11
N THR A 142 0.79 -20.31 14.63
CA THR A 142 2.21 -20.67 14.66
C THR A 142 3.03 -19.54 15.27
N GLN A 143 4.06 -19.88 16.03
CA GLN A 143 5.01 -18.96 16.65
C GLN A 143 6.35 -19.01 15.93
N LEU A 144 7.11 -17.91 15.98
CA LEU A 144 8.41 -17.78 15.32
C LEU A 144 9.38 -18.90 15.72
N GLN A 145 9.41 -19.28 17.00
CA GLN A 145 10.27 -20.36 17.50
C GLN A 145 9.99 -21.73 16.87
N GLU A 146 8.81 -21.94 16.30
CA GLU A 146 8.44 -23.20 15.64
C GLU A 146 8.96 -23.28 14.19
N ALA A 147 9.61 -22.23 13.67
CA ALA A 147 9.97 -22.11 12.25
C ALA A 147 10.79 -23.29 11.73
N ASP A 148 11.79 -23.75 12.47
CA ASP A 148 12.65 -24.86 12.04
C ASP A 148 11.90 -26.20 12.04
N GLU A 149 11.06 -26.45 13.04
CA GLU A 149 10.26 -27.67 13.13
C GLU A 149 9.15 -27.71 12.07
N LEU A 150 8.48 -26.58 11.81
CA LEU A 150 7.48 -26.44 10.75
C LEU A 150 8.08 -26.74 9.37
N MET A 151 9.31 -26.26 9.11
CA MET A 151 10.06 -26.53 7.87
C MET A 151 10.43 -28.01 7.72
N LYS A 152 10.66 -28.73 8.83
CA LYS A 152 10.90 -30.19 8.80
C LYS A 152 9.60 -30.97 8.64
N SER A 153 8.53 -30.56 9.30
CA SER A 153 7.28 -31.32 9.35
C SER A 153 6.46 -31.20 8.06
N TYR A 154 6.42 -30.03 7.41
CA TYR A 154 5.56 -29.86 6.21
C TYR A 154 5.95 -30.81 5.07
N ARG A 155 7.23 -31.16 4.94
CA ARG A 155 7.73 -32.11 3.92
C ARG A 155 7.17 -33.52 4.07
N ARG A 156 6.76 -33.88 5.29
CA ARG A 156 6.23 -35.20 5.63
C ARG A 156 4.71 -35.22 5.76
N GLU A 157 4.07 -34.05 5.67
CA GLU A 157 2.63 -33.90 5.78
C GLU A 157 2.03 -33.79 4.36
N PRO A 158 1.37 -34.84 3.84
CA PRO A 158 0.83 -34.83 2.49
C PRO A 158 -0.17 -33.69 2.22
N GLU A 159 -0.90 -33.25 3.25
CA GLU A 159 -1.84 -32.13 3.13
C GLU A 159 -1.14 -30.76 3.01
N CYS A 160 0.17 -30.69 3.29
CA CYS A 160 0.99 -29.51 3.02
C CYS A 160 1.59 -29.49 1.60
N ALA A 161 1.58 -30.64 0.90
CA ALA A 161 2.30 -30.80 -0.36
C ALA A 161 1.72 -29.93 -1.49
N PRO A 162 2.54 -29.35 -2.37
CA PRO A 162 2.11 -28.42 -3.41
C PRO A 162 1.12 -29.01 -4.44
N ALA A 163 1.09 -30.34 -4.59
CA ALA A 163 0.17 -31.03 -5.50
C ALA A 163 -1.26 -31.13 -4.95
N LYS A 164 -1.42 -31.03 -3.62
CA LYS A 164 -2.71 -31.14 -2.91
C LYS A 164 -3.03 -29.91 -2.06
N SER A 165 -2.17 -28.91 -2.04
CA SER A 165 -2.24 -27.84 -1.06
C SER A 165 -3.53 -27.01 -1.21
N TYR A 166 -4.28 -26.88 -0.13
CA TYR A 166 -5.39 -25.94 0.06
C TYR A 166 -5.22 -25.25 1.42
N VAL A 167 -5.82 -24.07 1.58
CA VAL A 167 -5.70 -23.28 2.82
C VAL A 167 -6.95 -23.41 3.70
N LYS A 168 -8.15 -23.17 3.14
CA LYS A 168 -9.41 -23.19 3.89
C LYS A 168 -9.68 -24.57 4.48
N GLY A 169 -9.75 -24.68 5.81
CA GLY A 169 -10.04 -25.93 6.52
C GLY A 169 -8.90 -26.96 6.57
N ASN A 170 -7.69 -26.61 6.14
CA ASN A 170 -6.54 -27.53 6.19
C ASN A 170 -5.94 -27.61 7.61
N GLU A 171 -6.60 -28.35 8.50
CA GLU A 171 -6.16 -28.53 9.88
C GLU A 171 -4.95 -29.46 10.03
N ARG A 172 -4.65 -30.27 9.01
CA ARG A 172 -3.48 -31.16 9.00
C ARG A 172 -2.19 -30.39 8.74
N CYS A 173 -2.20 -29.46 7.80
CA CYS A 173 -1.02 -28.66 7.48
C CYS A 173 -0.88 -27.45 8.41
N LYS A 174 -0.09 -27.53 9.48
CA LYS A 174 0.11 -26.43 10.46
C LYS A 174 0.41 -25.05 9.84
N LEU A 175 1.08 -25.00 8.69
CA LEU A 175 1.38 -23.76 7.95
C LEU A 175 0.17 -23.10 7.29
N ALA A 176 -0.90 -23.85 6.98
CA ALA A 176 -2.10 -23.28 6.38
C ALA A 176 -2.82 -22.36 7.39
N LEU A 177 -3.17 -21.14 6.99
CA LEU A 177 -3.97 -20.25 7.83
C LEU A 177 -5.46 -20.56 7.64
N THR A 178 -6.02 -21.41 8.51
CA THR A 178 -7.41 -21.93 8.38
C THR A 178 -8.50 -21.03 8.96
N GLY A 179 -8.13 -20.01 9.74
CA GLY A 179 -9.05 -19.08 10.40
C GLY A 179 -9.12 -17.68 9.76
N LEU A 180 -8.89 -17.55 8.45
CA LEU A 180 -9.02 -16.28 7.74
C LEU A 180 -10.50 -16.01 7.39
N PRO A 181 -10.90 -14.73 7.18
CA PRO A 181 -12.23 -14.41 6.69
C PRO A 181 -12.54 -15.07 5.35
N ASP A 182 -13.79 -15.45 5.10
CA ASP A 182 -14.22 -16.13 3.86
C ASP A 182 -13.81 -15.39 2.59
N VAL A 183 -13.87 -14.05 2.61
CA VAL A 183 -13.42 -13.22 1.48
C VAL A 183 -11.96 -13.48 1.08
N VAL A 184 -11.10 -13.91 2.00
CA VAL A 184 -9.70 -14.27 1.70
C VAL A 184 -9.61 -15.55 0.89
N TYR A 185 -10.46 -16.53 1.19
CA TYR A 185 -10.49 -17.81 0.49
C TYR A 185 -11.23 -17.76 -0.84
N ASP A 186 -12.29 -16.96 -0.90
CA ASP A 186 -13.22 -16.93 -2.03
C ASP A 186 -12.73 -16.00 -3.16
N LYS A 187 -11.73 -15.15 -2.89
CA LYS A 187 -11.13 -14.23 -3.87
C LYS A 187 -9.82 -14.76 -4.42
N GLU A 188 -9.64 -14.52 -5.72
CA GLU A 188 -8.33 -14.62 -6.37
C GLU A 188 -7.60 -13.29 -6.23
N TRP A 189 -6.49 -13.31 -5.50
CA TRP A 189 -5.67 -12.13 -5.24
C TRP A 189 -4.71 -11.90 -6.40
N ASP A 190 -4.70 -10.68 -6.95
CA ASP A 190 -3.75 -10.29 -8.00
C ASP A 190 -2.40 -9.86 -7.38
N MET A 191 -2.46 -9.29 -6.16
CA MET A 191 -1.30 -8.88 -5.38
C MET A 191 -1.46 -9.25 -3.92
N ILE A 192 -0.37 -9.70 -3.28
CA ILE A 192 -0.29 -10.05 -1.87
C ILE A 192 0.96 -9.39 -1.26
N MET A 193 0.79 -8.55 -0.24
CA MET A 193 1.89 -8.01 0.57
C MET A 193 1.93 -8.77 1.90
N ILE A 194 3.09 -9.33 2.22
CA ILE A 194 3.36 -10.04 3.48
C ILE A 194 4.25 -9.13 4.32
N ASP A 195 3.60 -8.27 5.12
CA ASP A 195 4.26 -7.38 6.08
C ASP A 195 3.83 -7.62 7.55
N ALA A 196 3.24 -8.78 7.81
CA ALA A 196 2.87 -9.24 9.14
C ALA A 196 2.66 -10.77 9.12
N PRO A 197 2.58 -11.43 10.28
CA PRO A 197 2.66 -10.88 11.64
C PRO A 197 4.06 -10.36 12.03
N LYS A 198 4.12 -9.74 13.21
CA LYS A 198 5.28 -9.01 13.76
C LYS A 198 6.60 -9.82 13.82
N GLY A 199 6.56 -11.07 14.28
CA GLY A 199 7.70 -11.99 14.28
C GLY A 199 9.02 -11.45 14.88
N TYR A 200 8.99 -10.60 15.93
CA TYR A 200 10.20 -10.04 16.54
C TYR A 200 10.65 -10.71 17.86
N TYR A 201 9.88 -11.68 18.39
CA TYR A 201 10.25 -12.52 19.53
C TYR A 201 9.76 -13.96 19.34
N ALA A 202 10.33 -14.89 20.10
CA ALA A 202 10.19 -16.34 19.91
C ALA A 202 8.72 -16.81 19.92
N GLU A 203 7.92 -16.33 20.86
CA GLU A 203 6.51 -16.70 21.06
C GLU A 203 5.56 -15.87 20.19
N ALA A 204 6.06 -14.85 19.50
CA ALA A 204 5.25 -14.04 18.59
C ALA A 204 4.83 -14.88 17.39
N PRO A 205 3.66 -14.60 16.79
CA PRO A 205 3.37 -15.13 15.48
C PRO A 205 4.41 -14.69 14.45
N GLY A 206 4.90 -15.66 13.67
CA GLY A 206 5.85 -15.43 12.58
C GLY A 206 5.20 -15.52 11.20
N ARG A 207 5.91 -15.04 10.17
CA ARG A 207 5.39 -14.95 8.78
C ARG A 207 5.28 -16.28 8.04
N MET A 208 5.72 -17.38 8.66
CA MET A 208 5.72 -18.73 8.07
C MET A 208 4.38 -19.12 7.45
N GLY A 209 3.29 -18.99 8.20
CA GLY A 209 1.95 -19.36 7.71
C GLY A 209 1.41 -18.42 6.64
N ALA A 210 1.75 -17.12 6.72
CA ALA A 210 1.38 -16.14 5.70
C ALA A 210 2.10 -16.41 4.37
N ILE A 211 3.41 -16.68 4.42
CA ILE A 211 4.23 -17.06 3.26
C ILE A 211 3.69 -18.32 2.59
N TYR A 212 3.47 -19.38 3.38
CA TYR A 212 2.91 -20.63 2.87
C TYR A 212 1.53 -20.41 2.23
N SER A 213 0.61 -19.74 2.93
CA SER A 213 -0.75 -19.52 2.45
C SER A 213 -0.78 -18.67 1.19
N ALA A 214 0.06 -17.63 1.09
CA ALA A 214 0.21 -16.82 -0.12
C ALA A 214 0.70 -17.65 -1.31
N ALA A 215 1.70 -18.53 -1.11
CA ALA A 215 2.18 -19.44 -2.14
C ALA A 215 1.07 -20.38 -2.64
N VAL A 216 0.30 -20.98 -1.72
CA VAL A 216 -0.82 -21.87 -2.07
C VAL A 216 -1.93 -21.12 -2.80
N MET A 217 -2.33 -19.93 -2.33
CA MET A 217 -3.34 -19.10 -3.00
C MET A 217 -2.90 -18.69 -4.41
N ALA A 218 -1.65 -18.24 -4.57
CA ALA A 218 -1.10 -17.83 -5.87
C ALA A 218 -1.07 -18.99 -6.89
N ARG A 219 -0.69 -20.19 -6.42
CA ARG A 219 -0.65 -21.41 -7.24
C ARG A 219 -2.04 -21.95 -7.59
N ASN A 220 -3.00 -21.86 -6.67
CA ASN A 220 -4.34 -22.40 -6.88
C ASN A 220 -5.26 -21.50 -7.70
N ARG A 221 -4.82 -20.26 -7.95
CA ARG A 221 -5.50 -19.30 -8.83
C ARG A 221 -5.85 -19.95 -10.18
N LYS A 222 -7.08 -19.73 -10.63
CA LYS A 222 -7.68 -20.18 -11.88
C LYS A 222 -7.58 -19.11 -12.96
N LYS A 223 -7.66 -17.83 -12.60
CA LYS A 223 -7.43 -16.71 -13.52
C LYS A 223 -6.00 -16.74 -14.09
N SER A 224 -5.88 -16.37 -15.37
CA SER A 224 -4.61 -16.26 -16.06
C SER A 224 -3.73 -15.12 -15.52
N GLY A 225 -2.44 -15.17 -15.83
CA GLY A 225 -1.44 -14.23 -15.34
C GLY A 225 -0.88 -14.63 -13.97
N VAL A 226 0.09 -13.88 -13.48
CA VAL A 226 0.78 -14.15 -12.22
C VAL A 226 0.07 -13.50 -11.03
N THR A 227 0.35 -13.99 -9.84
CA THR A 227 0.09 -13.28 -8.58
C THR A 227 1.39 -12.58 -8.17
N HIS A 228 1.32 -11.27 -7.92
CA HIS A 228 2.48 -10.52 -7.41
C HIS A 228 2.55 -10.69 -5.88
N VAL A 229 3.59 -11.35 -5.37
CA VAL A 229 3.77 -11.55 -3.93
C VAL A 229 4.97 -10.74 -3.46
N PHE A 230 4.77 -9.90 -2.46
CA PHE A 230 5.79 -9.08 -1.84
C PHE A 230 6.04 -9.61 -0.43
N LEU A 231 7.29 -9.92 -0.10
CA LEU A 231 7.69 -10.30 1.25
C LEU A 231 8.67 -9.25 1.78
N HIS A 232 8.33 -8.66 2.91
CA HIS A 232 9.19 -7.74 3.63
C HIS A 232 9.95 -8.46 4.76
N ASP A 233 10.99 -7.81 5.32
CA ASP A 233 11.90 -8.37 6.33
C ASP A 233 12.73 -9.59 5.85
N VAL A 234 13.10 -9.65 4.57
CA VAL A 234 13.89 -10.78 4.00
C VAL A 234 15.36 -10.81 4.45
N ASP A 235 15.80 -9.82 5.20
CA ASP A 235 17.07 -9.83 5.93
C ASP A 235 17.04 -10.77 7.14
N ARG A 236 15.84 -11.11 7.64
CA ARG A 236 15.65 -12.10 8.69
C ARG A 236 15.75 -13.53 8.15
N LYS A 237 16.38 -14.41 8.92
CA LYS A 237 16.68 -15.81 8.53
C LYS A 237 15.42 -16.62 8.20
N VAL A 238 14.37 -16.48 9.00
CA VAL A 238 13.13 -17.26 8.84
C VAL A 238 12.40 -16.86 7.57
N GLU A 239 12.15 -15.57 7.38
CA GLU A 239 11.49 -14.99 6.21
C GLU A 239 12.22 -15.38 4.93
N LYS A 240 13.55 -15.25 4.91
CA LYS A 240 14.38 -15.64 3.76
C LYS A 240 14.25 -17.13 3.43
N ALA A 241 14.40 -18.00 4.43
CA ALA A 241 14.32 -19.45 4.22
C ALA A 241 12.92 -19.88 3.74
N TYR A 242 11.86 -19.29 4.30
CA TYR A 242 10.49 -19.58 3.88
C TYR A 242 10.17 -19.02 2.50
N ALA A 243 10.68 -17.85 2.12
CA ALA A 243 10.57 -17.36 0.74
C ALA A 243 11.24 -18.29 -0.27
N GLU A 244 12.47 -18.71 0.01
CA GLU A 244 13.23 -19.58 -0.89
C GLU A 244 12.56 -20.96 -1.05
N GLU A 245 11.89 -21.48 -0.02
CA GLU A 245 11.18 -22.76 -0.07
C GLU A 245 9.77 -22.67 -0.68
N PHE A 246 8.99 -21.61 -0.44
CA PHE A 246 7.57 -21.57 -0.84
C PHE A 246 7.28 -20.61 -2.00
N LEU A 247 7.99 -19.48 -2.08
CA LEU A 247 7.82 -18.48 -3.15
C LEU A 247 8.80 -18.69 -4.32
N CYS A 248 9.87 -19.43 -4.08
CA CYS A 248 10.90 -19.87 -5.03
C CYS A 248 11.74 -18.76 -5.65
N ARG A 249 13.07 -18.94 -5.59
CA ARG A 249 14.04 -18.03 -6.21
C ARG A 249 13.81 -17.84 -7.71
N LYS A 250 13.33 -18.87 -8.42
CA LYS A 250 13.01 -18.80 -9.86
C LYS A 250 11.89 -17.82 -10.20
N TYR A 251 11.04 -17.46 -9.24
CA TYR A 251 9.96 -16.48 -9.39
C TYR A 251 10.30 -15.11 -8.81
N LEU A 252 11.49 -14.94 -8.21
CA LEU A 252 11.95 -13.65 -7.72
C LEU A 252 12.19 -12.71 -8.91
N LYS A 253 11.45 -11.61 -8.95
CA LYS A 253 11.44 -10.65 -10.05
C LYS A 253 12.26 -9.40 -9.75
N ASP A 254 12.13 -8.88 -8.54
CA ASP A 254 12.79 -7.66 -8.09
C ASP A 254 13.00 -7.67 -6.57
N GLY A 255 13.78 -6.73 -6.05
CA GLY A 255 13.96 -6.56 -4.61
C GLY A 255 14.90 -5.41 -4.25
N THR A 256 14.64 -4.76 -3.13
CA THR A 256 15.49 -3.71 -2.58
C THR A 256 15.34 -3.64 -1.07
N GLY A 257 16.39 -3.24 -0.36
CA GLY A 257 16.39 -3.21 1.10
C GLY A 257 15.98 -4.57 1.69
N ARG A 258 14.89 -4.58 2.45
CA ARG A 258 14.30 -5.75 3.10
C ARG A 258 13.09 -6.31 2.34
N LEU A 259 12.78 -5.81 1.15
CA LEU A 259 11.64 -6.23 0.35
C LEU A 259 12.07 -7.08 -0.85
N TRP A 260 11.43 -8.22 -1.04
CA TRP A 260 11.49 -9.02 -2.26
C TRP A 260 10.13 -9.08 -2.95
N HIS A 261 10.14 -9.05 -4.29
CA HIS A 261 8.97 -9.18 -5.16
C HIS A 261 9.05 -10.45 -6.00
N PHE A 262 8.01 -11.28 -5.93
CA PHE A 262 7.85 -12.51 -6.69
C PHE A 262 6.68 -12.42 -7.69
N GLU A 263 6.84 -13.05 -8.85
CA GLU A 263 5.78 -13.26 -9.83
C GLU A 263 5.44 -14.75 -9.91
N ILE A 264 4.42 -15.16 -9.15
CA ILE A 264 4.06 -16.58 -9.00
C ILE A 264 2.94 -16.92 -9.98
N PRO A 265 3.18 -17.78 -10.99
CA PRO A 265 2.13 -18.24 -11.88
C PRO A 265 1.21 -19.25 -11.17
N PRO A 266 -0.06 -19.35 -11.60
CA PRO A 266 -0.89 -20.52 -11.33
C PRO A 266 -0.12 -21.80 -11.58
N ALA A 267 -0.32 -22.81 -10.73
CA ALA A 267 0.23 -24.12 -10.99
C ALA A 267 -0.38 -24.67 -12.29
N GLY A 268 0.47 -25.00 -13.26
CA GLY A 268 0.11 -25.96 -14.31
C GLY A 268 -0.06 -27.36 -13.71
N ASN A 269 -0.12 -28.41 -14.54
CA ASN A 269 -0.02 -29.81 -14.07
C ASN A 269 1.37 -30.09 -13.46
N VAL A 270 1.67 -29.53 -12.29
CA VAL A 270 2.92 -29.69 -11.57
C VAL A 270 2.80 -30.96 -10.73
N THR A 271 3.54 -31.98 -11.12
CA THR A 271 3.63 -33.28 -10.43
C THR A 271 4.78 -33.35 -9.41
N GLY A 272 5.39 -32.21 -9.08
CA GLY A 272 6.53 -32.14 -8.18
C GLY A 272 6.13 -32.19 -6.71
N ASP A 273 6.97 -32.85 -5.90
CA ASP A 273 6.76 -33.00 -4.46
C ASP A 273 7.13 -31.75 -3.65
N ARG A 274 7.65 -30.71 -4.31
CA ARG A 274 8.13 -29.45 -3.70
C ARG A 274 7.62 -28.21 -4.42
N PHE A 275 7.49 -27.12 -3.68
CA PHE A 275 7.09 -25.82 -4.23
C PHE A 275 8.15 -25.30 -5.21
N CYS A 276 9.42 -25.44 -4.80
CA CYS A 276 10.63 -25.18 -5.55
C CYS A 276 11.42 -26.50 -5.67
#